data_AF-A0A7R9CRI1-F1
#
_entry.id   AF-A0A7R9CRI1-F1
#
_cell.length_a   1.000
_cell.length_b   1.000
_cell.length_c   1.000
_cell.angle_alpha   90.00
_cell.angle_beta   90.00
_cell.angle_gamma   90.00
#
_symmetry.space_group_name_H-M   'P 1'
#
loop_
_entity.id
_entity.type
_entity.pdbx_description
1 polymer ?
#
loop_
_entity_poly.entity_id
_entity_poly.type
_entity_poly.pdbx_seq_one_letter_code
_entity_poly.pdbx_strand_id
1 'polypeptide(L)'
;MKLSVCAQKGWIFGCGGALFVIGVLLGGCWYLIFSKILATQLGLTPHSTSYDMWKETPVPMYMEFYLFNWTNADIFANASSNLTDIKPTFVEMGPYVFSEHHVRVNMSWNSNDTVTFMQKRTWKFIPERSNGILTDEVTTINTIAAAVRYISHNYNSFLVTLATNGLLRNYGSVSVTKTAGELLLDGYDDPLLDHLIQIIDTLGPSLNLTFDIPFDKFGWFSERNDSASYDGLFNMYTGTDDLSKLGMMHSWNYEHQSHYYKESCGLVRGTTGEICAPVKGTTTLDLFSSDICGSLTLKKVGELEVMGITGSKFEADASILDNGTLYPSQACYTTGESVYSGVMNISTCKWGAPAFISYPHFYLADSSYLDAVEGLSPSSKDHSFYFVVEPEMGVPLQVRARMQINILVDPYTSSNIPLFKNLPNRVFLPAMWFTQSVDIDEKLSSTVKTALIAKTAGWGVLFSLAAMGLVLLIIGLIITLRHGWVQNMVRTSVLVINPSTPNPPCREPIGLVLTGLSVCNCPDFHPPSTRLFTLRGTTPGGQIRIEKVSLIGIHHVSTLYCASLHCLYWKRVQEEER
;
A
#
# COMPACT_ATOMS: atom_id res chain seq x y z
N MET A 1 -3.37 5.97 58.82
CA MET A 1 -2.03 5.40 59.11
C MET A 1 -0.96 6.45 58.77
N LYS A 2 0.11 6.57 59.55
CA LYS A 2 1.35 7.28 59.14
C LYS A 2 2.47 6.25 59.05
N LEU A 3 3.25 6.25 57.96
CA LEU A 3 4.28 5.25 57.72
C LEU A 3 5.44 5.39 58.71
N SER A 4 6.08 4.26 59.06
CA SER A 4 7.32 4.26 59.85
C SER A 4 8.48 4.88 59.05
N VAL A 5 9.50 5.43 59.73
CA VAL A 5 10.67 6.04 59.06
C VAL A 5 11.37 5.07 58.10
N CYS A 6 11.48 3.79 58.44
CA CYS A 6 12.04 2.78 57.54
C CYS A 6 11.18 2.61 56.27
N ALA A 7 9.85 2.60 56.42
CA ALA A 7 8.96 2.53 55.26
C ALA A 7 9.02 3.81 54.42
N GLN A 8 9.05 5.00 55.03
CA GLN A 8 9.17 6.26 54.29
C GLN A 8 10.48 6.34 53.49
N LYS A 9 11.61 5.92 54.08
CA LYS A 9 12.90 5.76 53.39
C LYS A 9 12.80 4.75 52.25
N GLY A 10 12.20 3.59 52.51
CA GLY A 10 11.98 2.54 51.51
C GLY A 10 11.17 3.02 50.30
N TRP A 11 10.11 3.81 50.52
CA TRP A 11 9.33 4.39 49.43
C TRP A 11 10.11 5.45 48.63
N ILE A 12 10.75 6.42 49.28
CA ILE A 12 11.46 7.50 48.54
C ILE A 12 12.67 6.96 47.78
N PHE A 13 13.55 6.20 48.43
CA PHE A 13 14.74 5.64 47.77
C PHE A 13 14.40 4.48 46.83
N GLY A 14 13.41 3.65 47.18
CA GLY A 14 12.95 2.54 46.34
C GLY A 14 12.26 3.02 45.06
N CYS A 15 11.28 3.91 45.14
CA CYS A 15 10.62 4.46 43.95
C CYS A 15 11.55 5.38 43.17
N GLY A 16 12.32 6.25 43.83
CA GLY A 16 13.30 7.11 43.15
C GLY A 16 14.35 6.30 42.40
N GLY A 17 14.88 5.26 43.03
CA GLY A 17 15.83 4.32 42.43
C GLY A 17 15.23 3.52 41.28
N ALA A 18 14.03 2.96 41.45
CA ALA A 18 13.34 2.23 40.39
C ALA A 18 13.05 3.11 39.17
N LEU A 19 12.51 4.32 39.37
CA LEU A 19 12.23 5.27 38.28
C LEU A 19 13.52 5.70 37.56
N PHE A 20 14.59 5.95 38.31
CA PHE A 20 15.90 6.29 37.73
C PHE A 20 16.47 5.14 36.89
N VAL A 21 16.52 3.93 37.45
CA VAL A 21 17.06 2.74 36.75
C VAL A 21 16.21 2.39 35.52
N ILE A 22 14.88 2.38 35.65
CA ILE A 22 13.96 2.09 34.53
C ILE A 22 14.10 3.16 33.43
N GLY A 23 14.08 4.45 33.79
CA GLY A 23 14.20 5.54 32.82
C GLY A 23 15.53 5.56 32.08
N VAL A 24 16.64 5.29 32.78
CA VAL A 24 17.99 5.20 32.16
C VAL A 24 18.11 3.96 31.28
N LEU A 25 17.69 2.78 31.75
CA LEU A 25 17.80 1.54 30.96
C LEU A 25 16.89 1.57 29.73
N LEU A 26 15.59 1.89 29.90
CA LEU A 26 14.66 1.96 28.78
C LEU A 26 15.01 3.13 27.85
N GLY A 27 15.43 4.29 28.37
CA GLY A 27 15.83 5.44 27.56
C GLY A 27 17.08 5.15 26.72
N GLY A 28 18.09 4.51 27.32
CA GLY A 28 19.30 4.07 26.61
C GLY A 28 19.02 2.99 25.56
N CYS A 29 18.12 2.05 25.86
CA CYS A 29 17.72 0.99 24.93
C CYS A 29 16.58 1.41 23.96
N TRP A 30 16.03 2.62 24.08
CA TRP A 30 14.80 3.02 23.37
C TRP A 30 14.92 2.87 21.85
N TYR A 31 16.07 3.22 21.28
CA TYR A 31 16.33 3.03 19.85
C TYR A 31 16.13 1.58 19.42
N LEU A 32 16.72 0.62 20.14
CA LEU A 32 16.61 -0.80 19.83
C LEU A 32 15.18 -1.33 20.02
N ILE A 33 14.49 -0.86 21.07
CA ILE A 33 13.10 -1.22 21.35
C ILE A 33 12.19 -0.70 20.22
N PHE A 34 12.31 0.58 19.87
CA PHE A 34 11.54 1.21 18.82
C PHE A 34 11.83 0.58 17.45
N SER A 35 13.10 0.39 17.07
CA SER A 35 13.47 -0.24 15.81
C SER A 35 12.92 -1.68 15.70
N LYS A 36 12.92 -2.45 16.78
CA LYS A 36 12.34 -3.80 16.79
C LYS A 36 10.82 -3.79 16.66
N ILE A 37 10.12 -2.88 17.37
CA ILE A 37 8.67 -2.71 17.23
C ILE A 37 8.33 -2.30 15.80
N LEU A 38 9.06 -1.32 15.24
CA LEU A 38 8.85 -0.82 13.90
C LEU A 38 9.05 -1.91 12.85
N ALA A 39 10.16 -2.66 12.90
CA ALA A 39 10.39 -3.78 11.99
C ALA A 39 9.29 -4.86 12.09
N THR A 40 8.79 -5.14 13.29
CA THR A 40 7.67 -6.10 13.50
C THR A 40 6.34 -5.60 12.91
N GLN A 41 6.11 -4.28 12.88
CA GLN A 41 4.90 -3.68 12.32
C GLN A 41 4.98 -3.44 10.80
N LEU A 42 6.19 -3.21 10.27
CA LEU A 42 6.43 -2.99 8.85
C LEU A 42 6.58 -4.28 8.05
N GLY A 43 7.28 -5.29 8.59
CA GLY A 43 7.42 -6.61 7.96
C GLY A 43 6.06 -7.28 7.78
N LEU A 44 5.81 -7.87 6.60
CA LEU A 44 4.54 -8.50 6.28
C LEU A 44 4.38 -9.80 7.07
N THR A 45 3.38 -9.84 7.93
CA THR A 45 2.91 -11.04 8.63
C THR A 45 1.38 -10.96 8.72
N PRO A 46 0.65 -12.08 8.91
CA PRO A 46 -0.81 -12.06 9.09
C PRO A 46 -1.35 -11.24 10.28
N HIS A 47 -0.49 -10.58 11.05
CA HIS A 47 -0.81 -9.79 12.24
C HIS A 47 -0.15 -8.40 12.26
N SER A 48 0.60 -8.00 11.22
CA SER A 48 1.27 -6.69 11.18
C SER A 48 0.41 -5.64 10.48
N THR A 49 0.50 -4.40 10.94
CA THR A 49 -0.31 -3.29 10.40
C THR A 49 -0.06 -3.08 8.90
N SER A 50 1.18 -3.27 8.42
CA SER A 50 1.49 -3.19 6.99
C SER A 50 0.82 -4.28 6.14
N TYR A 51 0.53 -5.47 6.68
CA TYR A 51 -0.14 -6.51 5.90
C TYR A 51 -1.59 -6.14 5.59
N ASP A 52 -2.34 -5.59 6.55
CA ASP A 52 -3.72 -5.16 6.31
C ASP A 52 -3.78 -4.05 5.25
N MET A 53 -2.85 -3.07 5.31
CA MET A 53 -2.77 -1.98 4.34
C MET A 53 -2.25 -2.42 2.96
N TRP A 54 -1.40 -3.44 2.89
CA TRP A 54 -0.88 -3.97 1.63
C TRP A 54 -1.91 -4.88 0.94
N LYS A 55 -2.61 -5.72 1.70
CA LYS A 55 -3.59 -6.68 1.19
C LYS A 55 -4.73 -5.99 0.43
N GLU A 56 -5.21 -4.87 0.95
CA GLU A 56 -6.27 -4.05 0.35
C GLU A 56 -5.90 -2.57 0.57
N THR A 57 -5.47 -1.90 -0.50
CA THR A 57 -4.80 -0.59 -0.41
C THR A 57 -5.78 0.49 0.05
N PRO A 58 -5.61 1.09 1.25
CA PRO A 58 -6.62 1.98 1.84
C PRO A 58 -6.57 3.42 1.30
N VAL A 59 -5.53 3.76 0.54
CA VAL A 59 -5.30 5.10 -0.03
C VAL A 59 -5.99 5.19 -1.38
N PRO A 60 -6.75 6.27 -1.68
CA PRO A 60 -7.37 6.44 -3.00
C PRO A 60 -6.30 6.61 -4.07
N MET A 61 -6.35 5.74 -5.09
CA MET A 61 -5.51 5.81 -6.28
C MET A 61 -6.36 6.22 -7.48
N TYR A 62 -5.76 6.97 -8.41
CA TYR A 62 -6.43 7.36 -9.65
C TYR A 62 -5.56 7.00 -10.84
N MET A 63 -6.21 6.47 -11.87
CA MET A 63 -5.62 6.25 -13.19
C MET A 63 -6.23 7.26 -14.15
N GLU A 64 -5.39 8.14 -14.69
CA GLU A 64 -5.82 9.25 -15.55
C GLU A 64 -5.26 9.02 -16.96
N PHE A 65 -6.14 8.83 -17.94
CA PHE A 65 -5.78 8.54 -19.33
C PHE A 65 -5.92 9.75 -20.24
N TYR A 66 -4.95 9.94 -21.13
CA TYR A 66 -4.90 11.01 -22.12
C TYR A 66 -4.70 10.38 -23.49
N LEU A 67 -5.76 10.35 -24.30
CA LEU A 67 -5.77 9.72 -25.61
C LEU A 67 -5.27 10.72 -26.67
N PHE A 68 -4.51 10.25 -27.66
CA PHE A 68 -4.08 11.09 -28.77
C PHE A 68 -4.96 10.86 -30.00
N ASN A 69 -5.82 11.85 -30.30
CA ASN A 69 -6.69 11.83 -31.47
C ASN A 69 -5.92 12.27 -32.72
N TRP A 70 -5.77 11.36 -33.69
CA TRP A 70 -5.06 11.57 -34.95
C TRP A 70 -5.94 12.31 -35.96
N THR A 71 -5.77 13.63 -36.03
CA THR A 71 -6.71 14.53 -36.73
C THR A 71 -6.65 14.50 -38.25
N ASN A 72 -5.54 14.00 -38.82
CA ASN A 72 -5.29 13.95 -40.27
C ASN A 72 -5.03 12.52 -40.79
N ALA A 73 -5.54 11.50 -40.08
CA ALA A 73 -5.36 10.09 -40.40
C ALA A 73 -5.91 9.68 -41.78
N ASP A 74 -7.01 10.31 -42.19
CA ASP A 74 -7.69 10.09 -43.47
C ASP A 74 -6.81 10.42 -44.69
N ILE A 75 -5.93 11.43 -44.56
CA ILE A 75 -4.98 11.80 -45.60
C ILE A 75 -4.02 10.63 -45.88
N PHE A 76 -3.51 9.97 -44.84
CA PHE A 76 -2.61 8.82 -44.98
C PHE A 76 -3.34 7.57 -45.47
N ALA A 77 -4.61 7.38 -45.13
CA ALA A 77 -5.43 6.29 -45.67
C ALA A 77 -5.71 6.46 -47.18
N ASN A 78 -6.03 7.68 -47.62
CA ASN A 78 -6.55 7.94 -48.96
C ASN A 78 -5.52 8.46 -49.99
N ALA A 79 -4.30 8.80 -49.57
CA ALA A 79 -3.30 9.35 -50.48
C ALA A 79 -2.89 8.39 -51.61
N SER A 80 -2.79 8.95 -52.82
CA SER A 80 -2.36 8.23 -54.03
C SER A 80 -0.84 8.04 -54.11
N SER A 81 -0.07 8.81 -53.36
CA SER A 81 1.40 8.85 -53.36
C SER A 81 1.94 9.10 -51.94
N ASN A 82 3.18 8.69 -51.68
CA ASN A 82 3.85 8.91 -50.40
C ASN A 82 3.86 10.40 -50.04
N LEU A 83 3.43 10.72 -48.82
CA LEU A 83 3.34 12.10 -48.32
C LEU A 83 4.63 12.45 -47.60
N THR A 84 5.63 12.96 -48.31
CA THR A 84 6.95 13.28 -47.71
C THR A 84 6.90 14.45 -46.71
N ASP A 85 5.98 15.39 -46.94
CA ASP A 85 5.98 16.69 -46.27
C ASP A 85 4.83 16.85 -45.25
N ILE A 86 3.96 15.83 -45.10
CA ILE A 86 2.81 15.85 -44.19
C ILE A 86 3.11 14.93 -43.00
N LYS A 87 3.09 15.49 -41.79
CA LYS A 87 3.30 14.75 -40.54
C LYS A 87 1.96 14.30 -39.94
N PRO A 88 1.90 13.16 -39.23
CA PRO A 88 0.78 12.81 -38.37
C PRO A 88 0.58 13.88 -37.28
N THR A 89 -0.62 14.48 -37.24
CA THR A 89 -0.96 15.57 -36.30
C THR A 89 -1.95 15.04 -35.26
N PHE A 90 -1.64 15.25 -33.98
CA PHE A 90 -2.42 14.75 -32.85
C PHE A 90 -3.00 15.88 -32.00
N VAL A 91 -4.16 15.60 -31.39
CA VAL A 91 -4.75 16.43 -30.34
C VAL A 91 -4.96 15.55 -29.12
N GLU A 92 -4.46 16.01 -27.96
CA GLU A 92 -4.70 15.33 -26.68
C GLU A 92 -6.16 15.47 -26.25
N MET A 93 -6.76 14.35 -25.81
CA MET A 93 -8.10 14.29 -25.25
C MET A 93 -8.02 13.63 -23.87
N GLY A 94 -8.45 14.36 -22.83
CA GLY A 94 -8.44 13.88 -21.45
C GLY A 94 -8.26 14.98 -20.39
N PRO A 95 -8.08 14.59 -19.11
CA PRO A 95 -8.00 13.20 -18.67
C PRO A 95 -9.37 12.50 -18.67
N TYR A 96 -9.34 11.19 -18.92
CA TYR A 96 -10.39 10.25 -18.54
C TYR A 96 -9.95 9.60 -17.23
N VAL A 97 -10.60 9.95 -16.13
CA VAL A 97 -10.16 9.60 -14.77
C VAL A 97 -10.95 8.41 -14.23
N PHE A 98 -10.23 7.43 -13.69
CA PHE A 98 -10.79 6.28 -13.01
C PHE A 98 -10.26 6.23 -11.58
N SER A 99 -11.13 5.98 -10.58
CA SER A 99 -10.64 5.47 -9.30
C SER A 99 -10.12 4.06 -9.50
N GLU A 100 -8.98 3.77 -8.93
CA GLU A 100 -8.33 2.46 -8.98
C GLU A 100 -8.27 1.86 -7.58
N HIS A 101 -8.57 0.56 -7.48
CA HIS A 101 -8.57 -0.18 -6.22
C HIS A 101 -7.83 -1.51 -6.38
N HIS A 102 -6.88 -1.79 -5.50
CA HIS A 102 -6.03 -2.98 -5.56
C HIS A 102 -6.30 -3.93 -4.38
N VAL A 103 -6.46 -5.21 -4.69
CA VAL A 103 -6.64 -6.29 -3.70
C VAL A 103 -5.71 -7.46 -4.02
N ARG A 104 -4.97 -7.94 -3.02
CA ARG A 104 -4.18 -9.18 -3.15
C ARG A 104 -5.03 -10.40 -2.82
N VAL A 105 -5.01 -11.36 -3.72
CA VAL A 105 -5.79 -12.60 -3.67
C VAL A 105 -4.88 -13.83 -3.85
N ASN A 106 -5.40 -15.02 -3.54
CA ASN A 106 -4.68 -16.29 -3.68
C ASN A 106 -3.29 -16.32 -3.00
N MET A 107 -3.20 -15.73 -1.80
CA MET A 107 -1.94 -15.59 -1.06
C MET A 107 -1.46 -16.93 -0.48
N SER A 108 -0.17 -17.22 -0.66
CA SER A 108 0.56 -18.34 -0.03
C SER A 108 1.83 -17.82 0.63
N TRP A 109 2.02 -18.14 1.90
CA TRP A 109 3.23 -17.78 2.67
C TRP A 109 4.25 -18.91 2.57
N ASN A 110 5.50 -18.56 2.26
CA ASN A 110 6.55 -19.53 1.96
C ASN A 110 7.61 -19.56 3.06
N SER A 111 8.37 -20.66 3.16
CA SER A 111 9.40 -20.85 4.21
C SER A 111 10.71 -20.08 3.97
N ASN A 112 10.80 -19.28 2.91
CA ASN A 112 11.95 -18.45 2.55
C ASN A 112 11.69 -16.94 2.75
N ASP A 113 10.82 -16.58 3.70
CA ASP A 113 10.42 -15.19 3.98
C ASP A 113 9.86 -14.45 2.74
N THR A 114 9.11 -15.18 1.90
CA THR A 114 8.36 -14.61 0.78
C THR A 114 6.87 -14.91 0.88
N VAL A 115 6.06 -14.05 0.26
CA VAL A 115 4.64 -14.28 -0.01
C VAL A 115 4.41 -14.35 -1.52
N THR A 116 3.70 -15.39 -1.96
CA THR A 116 3.21 -15.56 -3.33
C THR A 116 1.77 -15.08 -3.40
N PHE A 117 1.40 -14.27 -4.39
CA PHE A 117 0.05 -13.72 -4.53
C PHE A 117 -0.31 -13.36 -5.97
N MET A 118 -1.61 -13.20 -6.21
CA MET A 118 -2.18 -12.58 -7.40
C MET A 118 -2.75 -11.20 -7.04
N GLN A 119 -2.79 -10.29 -8.01
CA GLN A 119 -3.29 -8.94 -7.80
C GLN A 119 -4.54 -8.70 -8.64
N LYS A 120 -5.59 -8.21 -7.98
CA LYS A 120 -6.83 -7.76 -8.60
C LYS A 120 -6.84 -6.24 -8.64
N ARG A 121 -7.01 -5.66 -9.83
CA ARG A 121 -7.15 -4.21 -10.04
C ARG A 121 -8.58 -3.94 -10.52
N THR A 122 -9.29 -3.01 -9.88
CA THR A 122 -10.65 -2.60 -10.26
C THR A 122 -10.66 -1.12 -10.60
N TRP A 123 -11.14 -0.76 -11.79
CA TRP A 123 -11.29 0.63 -12.23
C TRP A 123 -12.77 1.04 -12.27
N LYS A 124 -13.05 2.28 -11.85
CA LYS A 124 -14.39 2.90 -11.96
C LYS A 124 -14.25 4.33 -12.44
N PHE A 125 -14.93 4.68 -13.52
CA PHE A 125 -14.87 6.01 -14.12
C PHE A 125 -15.41 7.10 -13.17
N ILE A 126 -14.78 8.27 -13.17
CA ILE A 126 -15.17 9.45 -12.39
C ILE A 126 -15.44 10.61 -13.36
N PRO A 127 -16.70 10.82 -13.78
CA PRO A 127 -17.05 11.93 -14.67
C PRO A 127 -16.65 13.30 -14.10
N GLU A 128 -16.76 13.50 -12.79
CA GLU A 128 -16.55 14.79 -12.12
C GLU A 128 -15.07 15.22 -12.05
N ARG A 129 -14.14 14.31 -12.36
CA ARG A 129 -12.70 14.58 -12.48
C ARG A 129 -12.20 14.50 -13.92
N SER A 130 -13.05 14.15 -14.86
CA SER A 130 -12.69 13.96 -16.28
C SER A 130 -13.07 15.18 -17.10
N ASN A 131 -12.25 15.51 -18.10
CA ASN A 131 -12.58 16.57 -19.06
C ASN A 131 -13.37 16.04 -20.28
N GLY A 132 -13.49 14.72 -20.42
CA GLY A 132 -14.23 14.04 -21.48
C GLY A 132 -15.16 12.95 -20.93
N ILE A 133 -15.94 12.33 -21.82
CA ILE A 133 -16.86 11.23 -21.51
C ILE A 133 -16.45 9.96 -22.26
N LEU A 134 -16.77 8.78 -21.72
CA LEU A 134 -16.33 7.51 -22.35
C LEU A 134 -16.89 7.25 -23.75
N THR A 135 -17.88 8.03 -24.20
CA THR A 135 -18.44 7.98 -25.58
C THR A 135 -17.76 8.96 -26.54
N ASP A 136 -16.74 9.71 -26.10
CA ASP A 136 -15.93 10.55 -26.99
C ASP A 136 -15.25 9.70 -28.06
N GLU A 137 -15.45 10.05 -29.33
CA GLU A 137 -14.81 9.37 -30.46
C GLU A 137 -13.37 9.82 -30.64
N VAL A 138 -12.44 8.87 -30.60
CA VAL A 138 -11.01 9.09 -30.82
C VAL A 138 -10.57 8.30 -32.04
N THR A 139 -9.93 8.98 -32.99
CA THR A 139 -9.29 8.34 -34.14
C THR A 139 -7.84 8.03 -33.78
N THR A 140 -7.42 6.78 -33.93
CA THR A 140 -6.05 6.36 -33.63
C THR A 140 -5.54 5.35 -34.65
N ILE A 141 -4.26 5.01 -34.59
CA ILE A 141 -3.63 3.97 -35.41
C ILE A 141 -4.36 2.63 -35.22
N ASN A 142 -4.69 1.94 -36.32
CA ASN A 142 -5.17 0.57 -36.24
C ASN A 142 -4.03 -0.33 -35.73
N THR A 143 -4.00 -0.55 -34.42
CA THR A 143 -2.92 -1.26 -33.72
C THR A 143 -2.88 -2.73 -34.10
N ILE A 144 -4.04 -3.34 -34.40
CA ILE A 144 -4.16 -4.73 -34.86
C ILE A 144 -3.53 -4.86 -36.25
N ALA A 145 -3.84 -3.94 -37.17
CA ALA A 145 -3.25 -3.91 -38.51
C ALA A 145 -1.74 -3.63 -38.48
N ALA A 146 -1.29 -2.73 -37.59
CA ALA A 146 0.14 -2.51 -37.34
C ALA A 146 0.83 -3.78 -36.80
N ALA A 147 0.21 -4.49 -35.85
CA ALA A 147 0.71 -5.74 -35.29
C ALA A 147 0.81 -6.86 -36.33
N VAL A 148 -0.27 -7.13 -37.08
CA VAL A 148 -0.26 -8.09 -38.19
C VAL A 148 0.83 -7.75 -39.20
N ARG A 149 0.98 -6.47 -39.56
CA ARG A 149 2.00 -6.04 -40.52
C ARG A 149 3.41 -6.24 -39.99
N TYR A 150 3.68 -5.85 -38.74
CA TYR A 150 4.98 -5.96 -38.09
C TYR A 150 5.39 -7.43 -37.89
N ILE A 151 4.53 -8.22 -37.26
CA ILE A 151 4.74 -9.66 -37.00
C ILE A 151 5.01 -10.39 -38.32
N SER A 152 4.17 -10.18 -39.34
CA SER A 152 4.33 -10.85 -40.64
C SER A 152 5.62 -10.49 -41.37
N HIS A 153 6.21 -9.31 -41.12
CA HIS A 153 7.51 -8.93 -41.69
C HIS A 153 8.64 -9.81 -41.15
N ASN A 154 8.57 -10.12 -39.86
CA ASN A 154 9.58 -10.89 -39.15
C ASN A 154 9.48 -12.41 -39.48
N TYR A 155 8.41 -12.83 -40.17
CA TYR A 155 8.26 -14.18 -40.71
C TYR A 155 8.77 -14.26 -42.14
N ASN A 156 9.92 -14.93 -42.33
CA ASN A 156 10.49 -15.21 -43.65
C ASN A 156 9.73 -16.34 -44.39
N SER A 157 8.41 -16.20 -44.55
CA SER A 157 7.53 -17.17 -45.21
C SER A 157 6.64 -16.48 -46.23
N PHE A 158 6.75 -16.93 -47.49
CA PHE A 158 5.94 -16.43 -48.60
C PHE A 158 4.43 -16.69 -48.38
N LEU A 159 4.07 -17.83 -47.78
CA LEU A 159 2.67 -18.18 -47.53
C LEU A 159 2.06 -17.30 -46.43
N VAL A 160 2.82 -17.03 -45.35
CA VAL A 160 2.39 -16.10 -44.29
C VAL A 160 2.21 -14.71 -44.88
N THR A 161 3.20 -14.21 -45.63
CA THR A 161 3.11 -12.93 -46.36
C THR A 161 1.87 -12.88 -47.26
N LEU A 162 1.59 -13.92 -48.06
CA LEU A 162 0.44 -13.93 -48.96
C LEU A 162 -0.89 -13.88 -48.18
N ALA A 163 -1.00 -14.64 -47.09
CA ALA A 163 -2.19 -14.67 -46.25
C ALA A 163 -2.43 -13.32 -45.54
N THR A 164 -1.41 -12.74 -44.90
CA THR A 164 -1.54 -11.44 -44.20
C THR A 164 -1.74 -10.29 -45.18
N ASN A 165 -1.15 -10.34 -46.38
CA ASN A 165 -1.46 -9.39 -47.46
C ASN A 165 -2.94 -9.42 -47.84
N GLY A 166 -3.53 -10.61 -48.00
CA GLY A 166 -4.95 -10.77 -48.32
C GLY A 166 -5.85 -10.27 -47.19
N LEU A 167 -5.51 -10.64 -45.95
CA LEU A 167 -6.22 -10.24 -44.74
C LEU A 167 -6.25 -8.71 -44.57
N LEU A 168 -5.07 -8.06 -44.60
CA LEU A 168 -4.94 -6.61 -44.47
C LEU A 168 -5.58 -5.83 -45.63
N ARG A 169 -5.73 -6.43 -46.81
CA ARG A 169 -6.41 -5.79 -47.96
C ARG A 169 -7.94 -5.82 -47.85
N ASN A 170 -8.50 -6.81 -47.16
CA ASN A 170 -9.95 -6.98 -47.02
C ASN A 170 -10.50 -6.34 -45.74
N TYR A 171 -9.72 -6.36 -44.64
CA TYR A 171 -10.17 -5.94 -43.32
C TYR A 171 -9.26 -4.91 -42.63
N GLY A 172 -8.08 -4.62 -43.19
CA GLY A 172 -7.14 -3.67 -42.60
C GLY A 172 -7.46 -2.21 -42.94
N SER A 173 -7.34 -1.33 -41.95
CA SER A 173 -7.39 0.12 -42.10
C SER A 173 -6.11 0.78 -41.56
N VAL A 174 -5.82 2.01 -41.97
CA VAL A 174 -4.67 2.77 -41.43
C VAL A 174 -5.01 3.29 -40.02
N SER A 175 -6.24 3.75 -39.83
CA SER A 175 -6.76 4.22 -38.55
C SER A 175 -8.09 3.55 -38.21
N VAL A 176 -8.45 3.60 -36.93
CA VAL A 176 -9.79 3.26 -36.42
C VAL A 176 -10.31 4.43 -35.62
N THR A 177 -11.61 4.67 -35.68
CA THR A 177 -12.31 5.62 -34.82
C THR A 177 -13.19 4.81 -33.87
N LYS A 178 -12.96 4.99 -32.56
CA LYS A 178 -13.59 4.22 -31.48
C LYS A 178 -13.84 5.12 -30.29
N THR A 179 -14.78 4.73 -29.43
CA THR A 179 -15.05 5.49 -28.21
C THR A 179 -13.89 5.35 -27.21
N ALA A 180 -13.71 6.34 -26.33
CA ALA A 180 -12.70 6.29 -25.28
C ALA A 180 -12.87 5.08 -24.35
N GLY A 181 -14.11 4.64 -24.08
CA GLY A 181 -14.41 3.42 -23.31
C GLY A 181 -13.91 2.14 -23.99
N GLU A 182 -14.26 1.95 -25.28
CA GLU A 182 -13.78 0.83 -26.12
C GLU A 182 -12.24 0.78 -26.19
N LEU A 183 -11.59 1.92 -26.41
CA LEU A 183 -10.13 1.99 -26.51
C LEU A 183 -9.43 1.66 -25.18
N LEU A 184 -10.02 2.04 -24.04
CA LEU A 184 -9.38 1.90 -22.73
C LEU A 184 -9.66 0.55 -22.05
N LEU A 185 -10.92 0.24 -21.75
CA LEU A 185 -11.28 -0.83 -20.80
C LEU A 185 -12.37 -1.77 -21.33
N ASP A 186 -13.35 -1.26 -22.08
CA ASP A 186 -14.48 -2.08 -22.56
C ASP A 186 -14.08 -3.01 -23.70
N GLY A 187 -13.08 -2.60 -24.50
CA GLY A 187 -12.63 -3.28 -25.71
C GLY A 187 -13.61 -3.12 -26.88
N TYR A 188 -13.13 -3.36 -28.10
CA TYR A 188 -13.98 -3.49 -29.27
C TYR A 188 -13.68 -4.76 -30.09
N ASP A 189 -14.74 -5.29 -30.70
CA ASP A 189 -14.67 -6.37 -31.68
C ASP A 189 -14.09 -5.86 -33.00
N ASP A 190 -13.16 -6.62 -33.59
CA ASP A 190 -12.43 -6.24 -34.79
C ASP A 190 -12.37 -7.40 -35.81
N PRO A 191 -12.93 -7.25 -37.02
CA PRO A 191 -12.96 -8.33 -38.01
C PRO A 191 -11.58 -8.79 -38.51
N LEU A 192 -10.55 -7.94 -38.42
CA LEU A 192 -9.19 -8.30 -38.77
C LEU A 192 -8.58 -9.21 -37.68
N LEU A 193 -8.87 -8.96 -36.40
CA LEU A 193 -8.51 -9.83 -35.27
C LEU A 193 -9.24 -11.19 -35.36
N ASP A 194 -10.56 -11.19 -35.54
CA ASP A 194 -11.36 -12.43 -35.66
C ASP A 194 -10.81 -13.39 -36.73
N HIS A 195 -10.54 -12.84 -37.92
CA HIS A 195 -10.00 -13.61 -39.03
C HIS A 195 -8.51 -13.96 -38.87
N LEU A 196 -7.73 -13.15 -38.13
CA LEU A 196 -6.35 -13.51 -37.76
C LEU A 196 -6.34 -14.74 -36.86
N ILE A 197 -7.17 -14.76 -35.82
CA ILE A 197 -7.29 -15.89 -34.88
C ILE A 197 -7.70 -17.16 -35.65
N GLN A 198 -8.73 -17.08 -36.50
CA GLN A 198 -9.13 -18.21 -37.36
C GLN A 198 -7.99 -18.73 -38.25
N ILE A 199 -7.15 -17.85 -38.82
CA ILE A 199 -5.99 -18.25 -39.63
C ILE A 199 -4.91 -18.91 -38.77
N ILE A 200 -4.66 -18.42 -37.57
CA ILE A 200 -3.69 -19.02 -36.63
C ILE A 200 -4.18 -20.42 -36.21
N ASP A 201 -5.44 -20.58 -35.83
CA ASP A 201 -6.00 -21.86 -35.41
C ASP A 201 -6.02 -22.91 -36.53
N THR A 202 -6.37 -22.51 -37.76
CA THR A 202 -6.52 -23.43 -38.89
C THR A 202 -5.22 -23.72 -39.63
N LEU A 203 -4.33 -22.74 -39.77
CA LEU A 203 -3.10 -22.85 -40.57
C LEU A 203 -1.81 -22.77 -39.74
N GLY A 204 -1.86 -22.30 -38.50
CA GLY A 204 -0.69 -22.12 -37.62
C GLY A 204 0.21 -23.35 -37.50
N PRO A 205 -0.32 -24.56 -37.23
CA PRO A 205 0.46 -25.80 -37.19
C PRO A 205 1.12 -26.17 -38.53
N SER A 206 0.56 -25.72 -39.66
CA SER A 206 1.11 -25.96 -41.00
C SER A 206 2.11 -24.88 -41.44
N LEU A 207 2.04 -23.70 -40.83
CA LEU A 207 2.88 -22.53 -41.14
C LEU A 207 3.96 -22.28 -40.08
N ASN A 208 4.05 -23.12 -39.03
CA ASN A 208 4.88 -22.93 -37.84
C ASN A 208 4.67 -21.55 -37.17
N LEU A 209 3.43 -21.08 -37.09
CA LEU A 209 3.08 -19.89 -36.31
C LEU A 209 3.04 -20.28 -34.83
N THR A 210 3.87 -19.66 -34.00
CA THR A 210 3.98 -19.96 -32.56
C THR A 210 3.47 -18.82 -31.69
N PHE A 211 2.35 -18.21 -32.09
CA PHE A 211 1.69 -17.15 -31.32
C PHE A 211 0.39 -17.64 -30.73
N ASP A 212 0.13 -17.17 -29.53
CA ASP A 212 -1.12 -17.33 -28.80
C ASP A 212 -1.68 -15.92 -28.53
N ILE A 213 -2.96 -15.71 -28.84
CA ILE A 213 -3.66 -14.42 -28.66
C ILE A 213 -4.80 -14.71 -27.69
N PRO A 214 -4.63 -14.43 -26.38
CA PRO A 214 -5.54 -14.91 -25.34
C PRO A 214 -6.82 -14.07 -25.19
N PHE A 215 -7.14 -13.20 -26.15
CA PHE A 215 -8.24 -12.23 -26.12
C PHE A 215 -8.95 -12.15 -27.48
N ASP A 216 -10.25 -11.86 -27.47
CA ASP A 216 -11.09 -11.71 -28.68
C ASP A 216 -11.34 -10.24 -29.08
N LYS A 217 -11.09 -9.29 -28.18
CA LYS A 217 -11.29 -7.85 -28.38
C LYS A 217 -10.00 -7.06 -28.18
N PHE A 218 -9.93 -5.89 -28.80
CA PHE A 218 -8.85 -4.94 -28.55
C PHE A 218 -9.28 -3.78 -27.64
N GLY A 219 -8.50 -3.53 -26.60
CA GLY A 219 -8.50 -2.31 -25.78
C GLY A 219 -7.26 -2.32 -24.89
N TRP A 220 -6.68 -1.15 -24.57
CA TRP A 220 -5.36 -1.06 -23.92
C TRP A 220 -5.29 -1.75 -22.54
N PHE A 221 -6.42 -1.84 -21.84
CA PHE A 221 -6.59 -2.53 -20.55
C PHE A 221 -7.84 -3.43 -20.56
N SER A 222 -8.27 -3.89 -21.74
CA SER A 222 -9.35 -4.88 -21.85
C SER A 222 -9.02 -6.14 -21.05
N GLU A 223 -10.06 -6.84 -20.56
CA GLU A 223 -9.98 -8.03 -19.70
C GLU A 223 -9.26 -7.86 -18.34
N ARG A 224 -8.59 -6.73 -18.09
CA ARG A 224 -7.83 -6.49 -16.86
C ARG A 224 -8.72 -6.12 -15.68
N ASN A 225 -9.82 -5.41 -15.94
CA ASN A 225 -10.72 -4.93 -14.89
C ASN A 225 -11.32 -6.09 -14.10
N ASP A 226 -11.10 -6.09 -12.79
CA ASP A 226 -11.53 -7.15 -11.87
C ASP A 226 -10.88 -8.54 -12.12
N SER A 227 -9.83 -8.61 -12.95
CA SER A 227 -9.05 -9.83 -13.18
C SER A 227 -7.97 -10.02 -12.12
N ALA A 228 -7.81 -11.25 -11.63
CA ALA A 228 -6.76 -11.63 -10.68
C ALA A 228 -5.50 -12.20 -11.36
N SER A 229 -5.63 -12.76 -12.57
CA SER A 229 -4.56 -13.48 -13.26
C SER A 229 -3.82 -12.64 -14.30
N TYR A 230 -4.40 -11.53 -14.77
CA TYR A 230 -3.83 -10.70 -15.84
C TYR A 230 -2.41 -10.20 -15.54
N ASP A 231 -2.19 -9.70 -14.31
CA ASP A 231 -0.87 -9.17 -13.89
C ASP A 231 0.16 -10.29 -13.60
N GLY A 232 -0.25 -11.56 -13.66
CA GLY A 232 0.57 -12.72 -13.35
C GLY A 232 0.66 -13.04 -11.85
N LEU A 233 1.56 -13.96 -11.52
CA LEU A 233 1.83 -14.40 -10.15
C LEU A 233 3.07 -13.70 -9.60
N PHE A 234 2.92 -12.96 -8.52
CA PHE A 234 4.00 -12.27 -7.84
C PHE A 234 4.52 -13.11 -6.69
N ASN A 235 5.84 -13.21 -6.54
CA ASN A 235 6.49 -13.72 -5.34
C ASN A 235 7.46 -12.66 -4.80
N MET A 236 7.23 -12.23 -3.56
CA MET A 236 7.79 -11.00 -3.00
C MET A 236 8.28 -11.24 -1.58
N TYR A 237 9.42 -10.67 -1.22
CA TYR A 237 9.96 -10.74 0.13
C TYR A 237 9.08 -10.00 1.14
N THR A 238 8.83 -10.65 2.28
CA THR A 238 7.99 -10.12 3.37
C THR A 238 8.72 -9.13 4.27
N GLY A 239 10.05 -9.12 4.24
CA GLY A 239 10.88 -8.29 5.12
C GLY A 239 10.87 -8.72 6.59
N THR A 240 10.49 -9.98 6.88
CA THR A 240 10.50 -10.56 8.23
C THR A 240 11.89 -10.96 8.70
N ASP A 241 12.77 -11.35 7.78
CA ASP A 241 14.18 -11.64 8.00
C ASP A 241 15.03 -10.34 7.97
N ASP A 242 14.80 -9.52 6.96
CA ASP A 242 15.54 -8.30 6.65
C ASP A 242 14.60 -7.25 6.05
N LEU A 243 14.34 -6.19 6.81
CA LEU A 243 13.44 -5.11 6.42
C LEU A 243 13.91 -4.36 5.15
N SER A 244 15.19 -4.44 4.78
CA SER A 244 15.69 -3.87 3.52
C SER A 244 15.15 -4.60 2.26
N LYS A 245 14.64 -5.82 2.43
CA LYS A 245 13.97 -6.60 1.36
C LYS A 245 12.46 -6.38 1.31
N LEU A 246 11.86 -5.64 2.25
CA LEU A 246 10.41 -5.45 2.31
C LEU A 246 9.85 -4.97 0.96
N GLY A 247 8.91 -5.73 0.40
CA GLY A 247 8.26 -5.38 -0.87
C GLY A 247 9.09 -5.71 -2.12
N MET A 248 10.33 -6.18 -1.98
CA MET A 248 11.17 -6.53 -3.12
C MET A 248 10.71 -7.82 -3.78
N MET A 249 10.63 -7.82 -5.10
CA MET A 249 10.32 -9.01 -5.89
C MET A 249 11.45 -10.04 -5.78
N HIS A 250 11.06 -11.32 -5.61
CA HIS A 250 11.94 -12.48 -5.66
C HIS A 250 11.78 -13.21 -7.00
N SER A 251 10.54 -13.41 -7.47
CA SER A 251 10.23 -13.91 -8.82
C SER A 251 8.85 -13.47 -9.30
N TRP A 252 8.65 -13.47 -10.62
CA TRP A 252 7.37 -13.20 -11.28
C TRP A 252 7.06 -14.33 -12.26
N ASN A 253 5.84 -14.87 -12.22
CA ASN A 253 5.45 -16.07 -12.96
C ASN A 253 6.42 -17.26 -12.73
N TYR A 254 6.87 -17.43 -11.48
CA TYR A 254 7.88 -18.39 -11.02
C TYR A 254 9.33 -18.17 -11.51
N GLU A 255 9.58 -17.13 -12.31
CA GLU A 255 10.89 -16.86 -12.89
C GLU A 255 11.62 -15.69 -12.20
N HIS A 256 12.92 -15.85 -11.98
CA HIS A 256 13.80 -14.79 -11.47
C HIS A 256 14.25 -13.80 -12.56
N GLN A 257 14.11 -14.21 -13.82
CA GLN A 257 14.46 -13.42 -14.99
C GLN A 257 13.29 -13.47 -15.98
N SER A 258 12.75 -12.30 -16.29
CA SER A 258 11.81 -12.06 -17.37
C SER A 258 12.45 -12.44 -18.70
N HIS A 259 11.89 -13.46 -19.36
CA HIS A 259 12.34 -13.93 -20.68
C HIS A 259 12.16 -12.91 -21.80
N TYR A 260 11.47 -11.79 -21.54
CA TYR A 260 11.20 -10.73 -22.51
C TYR A 260 12.41 -9.83 -22.80
N TYR A 261 13.40 -9.79 -21.89
CA TYR A 261 14.62 -8.99 -22.02
C TYR A 261 15.87 -9.81 -21.77
N LYS A 262 16.97 -9.45 -22.44
CA LYS A 262 18.25 -10.15 -22.29
C LYS A 262 19.00 -9.70 -21.03
N GLU A 263 19.95 -10.53 -20.59
CA GLU A 263 20.97 -10.17 -19.61
C GLU A 263 20.36 -9.51 -18.35
N SER A 264 21.00 -8.47 -17.81
CA SER A 264 20.55 -7.77 -16.59
C SER A 264 19.21 -7.05 -16.73
N CYS A 265 18.77 -6.72 -17.94
CA CYS A 265 17.47 -6.07 -18.18
C CYS A 265 16.29 -6.99 -17.86
N GLY A 266 16.48 -8.32 -17.99
CA GLY A 266 15.45 -9.30 -17.63
C GLY A 266 15.29 -9.53 -16.13
N LEU A 267 16.20 -9.06 -15.27
CA LEU A 267 16.15 -9.40 -13.85
C LEU A 267 14.89 -8.85 -13.17
N VAL A 268 14.13 -9.74 -12.53
CA VAL A 268 12.96 -9.40 -11.70
C VAL A 268 13.48 -8.82 -10.38
N ARG A 269 13.41 -7.49 -10.22
CA ARG A 269 13.94 -6.77 -9.05
C ARG A 269 13.15 -5.49 -8.78
N GLY A 270 13.25 -4.96 -7.56
CA GLY A 270 12.48 -3.80 -7.12
C GLY A 270 11.13 -4.17 -6.53
N THR A 271 10.35 -3.17 -6.13
CA THR A 271 9.00 -3.31 -5.56
C THR A 271 7.92 -2.95 -6.59
N THR A 272 6.68 -3.43 -6.40
CA THR A 272 5.52 -2.93 -7.15
C THR A 272 5.17 -1.46 -6.84
N GLY A 273 5.83 -0.85 -5.83
CA GLY A 273 5.74 0.58 -5.51
C GLY A 273 4.72 0.94 -4.43
N GLU A 274 3.81 0.03 -4.09
CA GLU A 274 2.81 0.24 -3.01
C GLU A 274 3.37 -0.06 -1.61
N ILE A 275 4.39 -0.89 -1.51
CA ILE A 275 5.13 -1.14 -0.26
C ILE A 275 6.63 -1.12 -0.54
N CYS A 276 7.35 -0.21 0.11
CA CYS A 276 8.80 -0.07 -0.05
C CYS A 276 9.51 -0.37 1.26
N ALA A 277 10.71 -0.93 1.18
CA ALA A 277 11.65 -0.91 2.29
C ALA A 277 12.01 0.54 2.70
N PRO A 278 12.46 0.78 3.94
CA PRO A 278 13.00 2.08 4.37
C PRO A 278 14.11 2.59 3.44
N VAL A 279 13.91 3.77 2.86
CA VAL A 279 14.80 4.38 1.84
C VAL A 279 15.84 5.34 2.44
N LYS A 280 16.01 5.36 3.76
CA LYS A 280 16.97 6.24 4.43
C LYS A 280 18.41 5.91 4.04
N GLY A 281 19.04 6.83 3.32
CA GLY A 281 20.42 6.70 2.84
C GLY A 281 20.54 5.97 1.50
N THR A 282 19.43 5.55 0.87
CA THR A 282 19.46 5.06 -0.50
C THR A 282 19.56 6.22 -1.50
N THR A 283 20.17 5.95 -2.65
CA THR A 283 20.28 6.89 -3.78
C THR A 283 19.33 6.53 -4.92
N THR A 284 18.73 5.34 -4.88
CA THR A 284 17.82 4.81 -5.89
C THR A 284 16.58 4.18 -5.27
N LEU A 285 15.53 4.05 -6.09
CA LEU A 285 14.34 3.25 -5.80
C LEU A 285 14.10 2.35 -7.01
N ASP A 286 14.20 1.04 -6.81
CA ASP A 286 13.94 0.03 -7.83
C ASP A 286 12.46 -0.35 -7.83
N LEU A 287 11.84 -0.34 -9.01
CA LEU A 287 10.44 -0.70 -9.22
C LEU A 287 10.32 -1.86 -10.21
N PHE A 288 9.46 -2.83 -9.94
CA PHE A 288 9.04 -3.86 -10.89
C PHE A 288 7.64 -3.54 -11.39
N SER A 289 7.41 -3.64 -12.70
CA SER A 289 6.08 -3.48 -13.29
C SER A 289 5.81 -4.58 -14.32
N SER A 290 4.69 -5.29 -14.13
CA SER A 290 4.15 -6.25 -15.10
C SER A 290 3.64 -5.57 -16.38
N ASP A 291 3.36 -4.26 -16.35
CA ASP A 291 2.91 -3.51 -17.53
C ASP A 291 3.98 -3.43 -18.61
N ILE A 292 5.24 -3.25 -18.19
CA ILE A 292 6.44 -3.28 -19.06
C ILE A 292 7.23 -4.59 -18.91
N CYS A 293 6.74 -5.53 -18.09
CA CYS A 293 7.30 -6.87 -17.92
C CYS A 293 8.76 -6.89 -17.44
N GLY A 294 9.16 -5.89 -16.65
CA GLY A 294 10.55 -5.59 -16.30
C GLY A 294 10.73 -4.56 -15.18
N SER A 295 11.98 -4.12 -14.99
CA SER A 295 12.41 -3.37 -13.80
C SER A 295 12.96 -1.97 -14.13
N LEU A 296 12.47 -0.95 -13.42
CA LEU A 296 12.86 0.46 -13.51
C LEU A 296 13.74 0.85 -12.31
N THR A 297 14.61 1.84 -12.45
CA THR A 297 15.39 2.40 -11.33
C THR A 297 15.30 3.92 -11.33
N LEU A 298 14.56 4.48 -10.37
CA LEU A 298 14.49 5.93 -10.13
C LEU A 298 15.72 6.40 -9.33
N LYS A 299 16.11 7.66 -9.47
CA LYS A 299 17.23 8.27 -8.71
C LYS A 299 16.73 9.32 -7.73
N LYS A 300 17.33 9.40 -6.53
CA LYS A 300 17.01 10.44 -5.54
C LYS A 300 17.49 11.80 -6.08
N VAL A 301 16.55 12.72 -6.27
CA VAL A 301 16.81 14.10 -6.76
C VAL A 301 16.73 15.16 -5.66
N GLY A 302 16.11 14.83 -4.52
CA GLY A 302 15.96 15.77 -3.40
C GLY A 302 15.00 15.27 -2.34
N GLU A 303 14.39 16.21 -1.63
CA GLU A 303 13.38 15.97 -0.60
C GLU A 303 12.17 16.88 -0.85
N LEU A 304 10.98 16.40 -0.51
CA LEU A 304 9.72 17.14 -0.65
C LEU A 304 8.88 16.93 0.60
N GLU A 305 8.28 18.02 1.10
CA GLU A 305 7.34 17.95 2.21
C GLU A 305 5.92 17.70 1.70
N VAL A 306 5.32 16.59 2.11
CA VAL A 306 3.94 16.22 1.75
C VAL A 306 3.14 16.10 3.03
N MET A 307 2.05 16.88 3.14
CA MET A 307 1.22 16.98 4.35
C MET A 307 2.01 17.22 5.67
N GLY A 308 3.16 17.88 5.65
CA GLY A 308 4.00 18.05 6.86
C GLY A 308 4.84 16.82 7.23
N ILE A 309 5.17 15.98 6.25
CA ILE A 309 6.09 14.84 6.36
C ILE A 309 7.17 15.01 5.30
N THR A 310 8.45 14.98 5.69
CA THR A 310 9.58 15.07 4.77
C THR A 310 9.80 13.72 4.08
N GLY A 311 9.54 13.65 2.77
CA GLY A 311 9.84 12.49 1.94
C GLY A 311 11.10 12.69 1.09
N SER A 312 11.81 11.61 0.77
CA SER A 312 12.81 11.61 -0.30
C SER A 312 12.13 11.52 -1.66
N LYS A 313 12.43 12.45 -2.58
CA LYS A 313 11.93 12.43 -3.95
C LYS A 313 12.87 11.61 -4.83
N PHE A 314 12.35 10.54 -5.41
CA PHE A 314 12.97 9.73 -6.44
C PHE A 314 12.30 10.02 -7.78
N GLU A 315 13.08 10.33 -8.81
CA GLU A 315 12.58 10.76 -10.10
C GLU A 315 13.21 9.92 -11.22
N ALA A 316 12.43 9.72 -12.27
CA ALA A 316 12.83 9.01 -13.47
C ALA A 316 13.63 9.95 -14.37
N ASP A 317 14.76 9.50 -14.89
CA ASP A 317 15.61 10.28 -15.79
C ASP A 317 15.75 9.62 -17.17
N ALA A 318 16.53 10.25 -18.05
CA ALA A 318 16.79 9.75 -19.39
C ALA A 318 17.47 8.37 -19.40
N SER A 319 18.12 7.95 -18.29
CA SER A 319 18.84 6.68 -18.23
C SER A 319 17.95 5.45 -18.12
N ILE A 320 16.64 5.59 -17.87
CA ILE A 320 15.71 4.46 -17.80
C ILE A 320 15.28 3.99 -19.20
N LEU A 321 15.13 4.91 -20.14
CA LEU A 321 14.64 4.65 -21.50
C LEU A 321 15.73 4.89 -22.56
N ASP A 322 17.01 4.94 -22.16
CA ASP A 322 18.13 5.07 -23.08
C ASP A 322 18.33 3.80 -23.91
N ASN A 323 18.77 3.96 -25.16
CA ASN A 323 18.99 2.85 -26.09
C ASN A 323 20.35 2.12 -25.88
N GLY A 324 21.08 2.43 -24.80
CA GLY A 324 22.42 1.92 -24.54
C GLY A 324 23.57 2.81 -25.02
N THR A 325 23.28 3.89 -25.78
CA THR A 325 24.31 4.82 -26.29
C THR A 325 24.90 5.71 -25.20
N LEU A 326 24.06 6.19 -24.27
CA LEU A 326 24.49 7.04 -23.15
C LEU A 326 24.70 6.22 -21.88
N TYR A 327 23.93 5.14 -21.71
CA TYR A 327 23.93 4.26 -20.55
C TYR A 327 24.03 2.80 -20.99
N PRO A 328 25.25 2.27 -21.23
CA PRO A 328 25.46 0.93 -21.79
C PRO A 328 24.75 -0.23 -21.07
N SER A 329 24.42 -0.07 -19.79
CA SER A 329 23.60 -1.03 -19.03
C SER A 329 22.18 -1.24 -19.56
N GLN A 330 21.67 -0.33 -20.39
CA GLN A 330 20.32 -0.42 -20.99
C GLN A 330 20.30 -1.03 -22.39
N ALA A 331 21.46 -1.33 -22.99
CA ALA A 331 21.55 -1.92 -24.33
C ALA A 331 20.81 -3.28 -24.44
N CYS A 332 20.56 -3.97 -23.32
CA CYS A 332 19.79 -5.20 -23.30
C CYS A 332 18.26 -5.02 -23.45
N TYR A 333 17.74 -3.78 -23.40
CA TYR A 333 16.34 -3.45 -23.72
C TYR A 333 16.10 -3.25 -25.23
N THR A 334 17.13 -2.94 -26.02
CA THR A 334 17.00 -2.66 -27.47
C THR A 334 17.10 -3.92 -28.32
N THR A 335 16.36 -4.97 -27.95
CA THR A 335 16.37 -6.22 -28.72
C THR A 335 15.45 -6.14 -29.92
N GLY A 336 15.92 -6.65 -31.07
CA GLY A 336 15.16 -6.78 -32.31
C GLY A 336 15.04 -5.49 -33.12
N GLU A 337 15.00 -4.33 -32.46
CA GLU A 337 14.73 -3.05 -33.10
C GLU A 337 15.76 -1.97 -32.77
N SER A 338 16.25 -1.28 -33.80
CA SER A 338 17.12 -0.10 -33.64
C SER A 338 16.25 1.13 -33.41
N VAL A 339 16.39 1.75 -32.23
CA VAL A 339 15.62 2.92 -31.78
C VAL A 339 16.57 3.97 -31.19
N TYR A 340 16.18 5.24 -31.23
CA TYR A 340 16.88 6.32 -30.52
C TYR A 340 16.51 6.33 -29.03
N SER A 341 17.28 7.04 -28.21
CA SER A 341 17.05 7.11 -26.77
C SER A 341 15.72 7.78 -26.41
N GLY A 342 15.07 7.29 -25.36
CA GLY A 342 13.79 7.78 -24.84
C GLY A 342 12.58 6.89 -25.15
N VAL A 343 12.77 5.77 -25.84
CA VAL A 343 11.73 4.75 -26.04
C VAL A 343 12.26 3.34 -25.70
N MET A 344 11.40 2.52 -25.10
CA MET A 344 11.68 1.13 -24.73
C MET A 344 10.76 0.18 -25.50
N ASN A 345 11.33 -0.87 -26.10
CA ASN A 345 10.56 -1.89 -26.82
C ASN A 345 9.87 -2.83 -25.83
N ILE A 346 8.54 -2.93 -25.87
CA ILE A 346 7.76 -3.88 -25.05
C ILE A 346 7.03 -4.95 -25.89
N SER A 347 7.30 -5.02 -27.19
CA SER A 347 6.60 -5.90 -28.15
C SER A 347 6.65 -7.38 -27.77
N THR A 348 7.78 -7.85 -27.24
CA THR A 348 7.97 -9.25 -26.81
C THR A 348 6.98 -9.68 -25.73
N CYS A 349 6.53 -8.74 -24.87
CA CYS A 349 5.55 -9.02 -23.81
C CYS A 349 4.15 -8.47 -24.09
N LYS A 350 3.91 -7.94 -25.29
CA LYS A 350 2.59 -7.56 -25.83
C LYS A 350 2.27 -8.36 -27.09
N TRP A 351 2.44 -9.68 -27.00
CA TRP A 351 2.10 -10.67 -28.04
C TRP A 351 2.68 -10.36 -29.45
N GLY A 352 3.84 -9.71 -29.50
CA GLY A 352 4.51 -9.33 -30.75
C GLY A 352 4.00 -8.04 -31.40
N ALA A 353 3.00 -7.36 -30.84
CA ALA A 353 2.56 -6.06 -31.34
C ALA A 353 3.68 -5.01 -31.19
N PRO A 354 3.87 -4.08 -32.15
CA PRO A 354 4.95 -3.10 -32.17
C PRO A 354 4.72 -1.94 -31.17
N ALA A 355 4.50 -2.28 -29.90
CA ALA A 355 4.27 -1.36 -28.80
C ALA A 355 5.58 -0.95 -28.11
N PHE A 356 5.70 0.35 -27.84
CA PHE A 356 6.88 0.98 -27.24
C PHE A 356 6.46 1.97 -26.16
N ILE A 357 7.20 2.01 -25.05
CA ILE A 357 6.97 2.93 -23.94
C ILE A 357 7.90 4.13 -24.04
N SER A 358 7.37 5.33 -23.86
CA SER A 358 8.14 6.56 -23.61
C SER A 358 7.63 7.27 -22.36
N TYR A 359 8.30 8.33 -21.91
CA TYR A 359 7.61 9.32 -21.06
C TYR A 359 6.59 10.12 -21.89
N PRO A 360 5.59 10.78 -21.26
CA PRO A 360 4.56 11.54 -21.97
C PRO A 360 5.13 12.65 -22.86
N HIS A 361 4.54 12.79 -24.05
CA HIS A 361 4.95 13.68 -25.13
C HIS A 361 6.44 13.52 -25.52
N PHE A 362 6.98 12.30 -25.44
CA PHE A 362 8.40 12.01 -25.66
C PHE A 362 9.35 12.87 -24.80
N TYR A 363 8.94 13.25 -23.58
CA TYR A 363 9.81 13.93 -22.62
C TYR A 363 11.11 13.13 -22.40
N LEU A 364 12.26 13.81 -22.36
CA LEU A 364 13.61 13.22 -22.28
C LEU A 364 14.02 12.26 -23.43
N ALA A 365 13.27 12.20 -24.52
CA ALA A 365 13.65 11.43 -25.71
C ALA A 365 14.44 12.26 -26.73
N ASP A 366 15.02 11.56 -27.71
CA ASP A 366 15.65 12.15 -28.89
C ASP A 366 14.65 13.04 -29.68
N SER A 367 15.12 14.16 -30.23
CA SER A 367 14.21 15.11 -30.90
C SER A 367 13.55 14.52 -32.14
N SER A 368 14.14 13.52 -32.78
CA SER A 368 13.59 12.86 -33.98
C SER A 368 12.16 12.32 -33.79
N TYR A 369 11.78 11.95 -32.56
CA TYR A 369 10.42 11.53 -32.24
C TYR A 369 9.41 12.69 -32.32
N LEU A 370 9.81 13.88 -31.83
CA LEU A 370 9.02 15.10 -31.91
C LEU A 370 9.05 15.70 -33.32
N ASP A 371 10.18 15.58 -34.01
CA ASP A 371 10.33 16.06 -35.39
C ASP A 371 9.48 15.24 -36.39
N ALA A 372 9.05 14.03 -36.04
CA ALA A 372 8.26 13.14 -36.90
C ALA A 372 6.73 13.34 -36.82
N VAL A 373 6.21 14.01 -35.79
CA VAL A 373 4.76 14.21 -35.56
C VAL A 373 4.46 15.66 -35.16
N GLU A 374 3.17 16.01 -35.07
CA GLU A 374 2.73 17.34 -34.62
C GLU A 374 1.72 17.23 -33.46
N GLY A 375 1.67 18.26 -32.61
CA GLY A 375 0.72 18.35 -31.50
C GLY A 375 1.25 17.89 -30.12
N LEU A 376 2.50 17.44 -30.04
CA LEU A 376 3.14 17.06 -28.77
C LEU A 376 3.92 18.22 -28.15
N SER A 377 3.88 18.32 -26.81
CA SER A 377 4.49 19.42 -26.04
C SER A 377 5.10 18.92 -24.72
N PRO A 378 6.33 18.37 -24.71
CA PRO A 378 6.95 17.83 -23.49
C PRO A 378 7.19 18.87 -22.40
N SER A 379 6.80 18.55 -21.16
CA SER A 379 6.98 19.39 -19.97
C SER A 379 7.53 18.58 -18.79
N SER A 380 8.61 19.03 -18.18
CA SER A 380 9.17 18.39 -16.97
C SER A 380 8.19 18.40 -15.80
N LYS A 381 7.41 19.47 -15.65
CA LYS A 381 6.42 19.62 -14.57
C LYS A 381 5.30 18.58 -14.68
N ASP A 382 4.82 18.38 -15.90
CA ASP A 382 3.58 17.64 -16.13
C ASP A 382 3.86 16.17 -16.52
N HIS A 383 5.04 15.86 -17.09
CA HIS A 383 5.39 14.54 -17.65
C HIS A 383 6.54 13.81 -16.91
N SER A 384 7.10 14.39 -15.84
CA SER A 384 8.04 13.66 -14.97
C SER A 384 7.38 12.48 -14.25
N PHE A 385 8.02 11.32 -14.25
CA PHE A 385 7.64 10.19 -13.39
C PHE A 385 8.41 10.34 -12.07
N TYR A 386 7.72 10.36 -10.93
CA TYR A 386 8.38 10.42 -9.61
C TYR A 386 7.59 9.76 -8.48
N PHE A 387 8.35 9.38 -7.45
CA PHE A 387 7.88 8.85 -6.16
C PHE A 387 8.44 9.71 -5.03
N VAL A 388 7.63 10.00 -4.02
CA VAL A 388 8.03 10.68 -2.78
C VAL A 388 7.78 9.70 -1.64
N VAL A 389 8.83 9.27 -0.96
CA VAL A 389 8.78 8.17 0.01
C VAL A 389 9.34 8.62 1.37
N GLU A 390 8.64 8.32 2.46
CA GLU A 390 9.12 8.60 3.82
C GLU A 390 10.38 7.74 4.13
N PRO A 391 11.52 8.36 4.50
CA PRO A 391 12.79 7.64 4.59
C PRO A 391 12.86 6.50 5.63
N GLU A 392 12.25 6.66 6.80
CA GLU A 392 12.45 5.76 7.95
C GLU A 392 11.57 4.50 7.89
N MET A 393 10.41 4.57 7.22
CA MET A 393 9.42 3.50 7.15
C MET A 393 9.13 3.02 5.72
N GLY A 394 9.57 3.74 4.69
CA GLY A 394 9.33 3.36 3.29
C GLY A 394 7.91 3.64 2.80
N VAL A 395 7.12 4.46 3.50
CA VAL A 395 5.73 4.76 3.12
C VAL A 395 5.69 5.72 1.93
N PRO A 396 5.04 5.37 0.80
CA PRO A 396 4.79 6.31 -0.29
C PRO A 396 3.88 7.45 0.19
N LEU A 397 4.35 8.70 0.07
CA LEU A 397 3.61 9.91 0.43
C LEU A 397 2.89 10.52 -0.77
N GLN A 398 3.55 10.49 -1.94
CA GLN A 398 3.03 10.98 -3.20
C GLN A 398 3.67 10.22 -4.36
N VAL A 399 2.85 9.77 -5.31
CA VAL A 399 3.29 9.05 -6.51
C VAL A 399 2.68 9.72 -7.74
N ARG A 400 3.49 9.90 -8.78
CA ARG A 400 3.06 10.22 -10.14
C ARG A 400 3.85 9.31 -11.09
N ALA A 401 3.34 8.11 -11.33
CA ALA A 401 3.93 7.17 -12.28
C ALA A 401 3.36 7.47 -13.67
N ARG A 402 4.19 8.00 -14.58
CA ARG A 402 3.76 8.55 -15.87
C ARG A 402 4.46 7.89 -17.05
N MET A 403 3.70 7.32 -17.97
CA MET A 403 4.22 6.65 -19.16
C MET A 403 3.29 6.87 -20.36
N GLN A 404 3.82 6.69 -21.56
CA GLN A 404 3.13 6.82 -22.84
C GLN A 404 3.31 5.54 -23.67
N ILE A 405 2.22 5.09 -24.31
CA ILE A 405 2.23 3.99 -25.28
C ILE A 405 2.30 4.57 -26.68
N ASN A 406 3.25 4.05 -27.46
CA ASN A 406 3.49 4.41 -28.85
C ASN A 406 3.46 3.14 -29.70
N ILE A 407 2.90 3.23 -30.90
CA ILE A 407 2.93 2.16 -31.89
C ILE A 407 3.95 2.52 -32.96
N LEU A 408 4.95 1.68 -33.13
CA LEU A 408 5.88 1.77 -34.25
C LEU A 408 5.15 1.35 -35.53
N VAL A 409 5.16 2.23 -36.53
CA VAL A 409 4.68 1.96 -37.88
C VAL A 409 5.81 2.19 -38.87
N ASP A 410 6.05 1.22 -39.73
CA ASP A 410 6.98 1.32 -40.85
C ASP A 410 6.18 1.18 -42.16
N PRO A 411 6.37 2.08 -43.15
CA PRO A 411 5.66 2.00 -44.44
C PRO A 411 6.05 0.77 -45.28
N TYR A 412 7.15 0.07 -44.95
CA TYR A 412 7.64 -1.18 -45.56
C TYR A 412 7.41 -1.28 -47.09
N THR A 413 7.98 -0.32 -47.81
CA THR A 413 7.78 -0.10 -49.26
C THR A 413 8.20 -1.26 -50.17
N SER A 414 8.90 -2.26 -49.65
CA SER A 414 9.30 -3.49 -50.34
C SER A 414 8.18 -4.53 -50.50
N SER A 415 7.04 -4.34 -49.82
CA SER A 415 5.90 -5.25 -49.85
C SER A 415 4.74 -4.74 -50.70
N ASN A 416 4.05 -5.63 -51.42
CA ASN A 416 2.86 -5.30 -52.23
C ASN A 416 1.59 -5.03 -51.37
N ILE A 417 1.73 -4.41 -50.20
CA ILE A 417 0.62 -4.00 -49.34
C ILE A 417 0.52 -2.47 -49.39
N PRO A 418 -0.63 -1.88 -49.76
CA PRO A 418 -0.77 -0.43 -49.79
C PRO A 418 -1.06 0.19 -48.41
N LEU A 419 -1.25 -0.62 -47.37
CA LEU A 419 -1.49 -0.16 -46.01
C LEU A 419 -0.21 0.44 -45.44
N PHE A 420 -0.32 1.61 -44.80
CA PHE A 420 0.80 2.40 -44.24
C PHE A 420 1.85 2.94 -45.25
N LYS A 421 1.87 2.52 -46.52
CA LYS A 421 2.84 2.99 -47.55
C LYS A 421 2.96 4.52 -47.66
N ASN A 422 1.87 5.22 -47.35
CA ASN A 422 1.72 6.67 -47.54
C ASN A 422 2.35 7.49 -46.41
N LEU A 423 2.70 6.85 -45.28
CA LEU A 423 3.48 7.49 -44.22
C LEU A 423 4.88 7.83 -44.77
N PRO A 424 5.42 9.03 -44.49
CA PRO A 424 6.70 9.49 -45.05
C PRO A 424 7.87 8.56 -44.73
N ASN A 425 7.94 8.12 -43.47
CA ASN A 425 9.05 7.41 -42.88
C ASN A 425 8.53 6.43 -41.81
N ARG A 426 9.42 5.57 -41.34
CA ARG A 426 9.25 4.82 -40.09
C ARG A 426 9.01 5.80 -38.93
N VAL A 427 7.90 5.65 -38.20
CA VAL A 427 7.40 6.63 -37.22
C VAL A 427 6.81 5.93 -35.99
N PHE A 428 6.91 6.58 -34.84
CA PHE A 428 6.26 6.15 -33.60
C PHE A 428 5.01 7.00 -33.40
N LEU A 429 3.84 6.42 -33.66
CA LEU A 429 2.56 7.10 -33.48
C LEU A 429 2.16 6.99 -31.99
N PRO A 430 2.03 8.12 -31.27
CA PRO A 430 1.57 8.09 -29.89
C PRO A 430 0.09 7.67 -29.86
N ALA A 431 -0.24 6.67 -29.04
CA ALA A 431 -1.61 6.20 -28.89
C ALA A 431 -2.30 6.90 -27.71
N MET A 432 -1.63 6.90 -26.56
CA MET A 432 -2.10 7.54 -25.34
C MET A 432 -0.94 7.69 -24.34
N TRP A 433 -1.09 8.58 -23.37
CA TRP A 433 -0.30 8.55 -22.14
C TRP A 433 -1.21 8.46 -20.91
N PHE A 434 -0.62 8.08 -19.79
CA PHE A 434 -1.34 7.92 -18.53
C PHE A 434 -0.50 8.35 -17.34
N THR A 435 -1.19 8.75 -16.27
CA THR A 435 -0.60 8.90 -14.94
C THR A 435 -1.38 8.07 -13.94
N GLN A 436 -0.66 7.21 -13.21
CA GLN A 436 -1.17 6.64 -11.96
C GLN A 436 -0.77 7.61 -10.84
N SER A 437 -1.77 8.20 -10.18
CA SER A 437 -1.58 9.19 -9.13
C SER A 437 -2.05 8.65 -7.77
N VAL A 438 -1.18 8.81 -6.77
CA VAL A 438 -1.47 8.48 -5.37
C VAL A 438 -1.01 9.66 -4.51
N ASP A 439 -1.85 10.09 -3.58
CA ASP A 439 -1.52 11.08 -2.56
C ASP A 439 -1.96 10.53 -1.20
N ILE A 440 -1.08 10.60 -0.20
CA ILE A 440 -1.38 10.15 1.16
C ILE A 440 -2.60 10.89 1.75
N ASP A 441 -3.46 10.17 2.45
CA ASP A 441 -4.64 10.75 3.10
C ASP A 441 -4.33 11.29 4.51
N GLU A 442 -5.27 12.04 5.09
CA GLU A 442 -5.10 12.61 6.44
C GLU A 442 -4.95 11.55 7.54
N LYS A 443 -5.59 10.38 7.38
CA LYS A 443 -5.57 9.29 8.36
C LYS A 443 -4.21 8.59 8.39
N LEU A 444 -3.67 8.21 7.22
CA LEU A 444 -2.37 7.57 7.11
C LEU A 444 -1.25 8.56 7.43
N SER A 445 -1.32 9.80 6.95
CA SER A 445 -0.32 10.82 7.30
C SER A 445 -0.28 11.15 8.80
N SER A 446 -1.43 11.17 9.48
CA SER A 446 -1.49 11.28 10.95
C SER A 446 -0.84 10.09 11.66
N THR A 447 -1.06 8.87 11.15
CA THR A 447 -0.44 7.63 11.67
C THR A 447 1.09 7.67 11.49
N VAL A 448 1.57 8.03 10.30
CA VAL A 448 2.99 8.20 9.96
C VAL A 448 3.65 9.25 10.86
N LYS A 449 3.04 10.43 11.02
CA LYS A 449 3.52 11.47 11.96
C LYS A 449 3.60 10.95 13.40
N THR A 450 2.59 10.20 13.85
CA THR A 450 2.55 9.66 15.21
C THR A 450 3.70 8.68 15.45
N ALA A 451 4.01 7.81 14.48
CA ALA A 451 5.17 6.91 14.54
C ALA A 451 6.51 7.67 14.56
N LEU A 452 6.67 8.69 13.70
CA LEU A 452 7.86 9.55 13.65
C LEU A 452 8.06 10.35 14.95
N ILE A 453 6.98 10.87 15.55
CA ILE A 453 7.01 11.56 16.84
C ILE A 453 7.33 10.57 17.97
N ALA A 454 6.73 9.38 17.98
CA ALA A 454 6.99 8.36 19.01
C ALA A 454 8.48 7.99 19.10
N LYS A 455 9.18 7.92 17.95
CA LYS A 455 10.63 7.69 17.87
C LYS A 455 11.42 8.67 18.76
N THR A 456 11.13 9.97 18.68
CA THR A 456 11.87 11.02 19.39
C THR A 456 11.29 11.32 20.77
N ALA A 457 9.97 11.36 20.90
CA ALA A 457 9.26 11.62 22.16
C ALA A 457 9.52 10.53 23.21
N GLY A 458 9.73 9.28 22.80
CA GLY A 458 10.06 8.18 23.71
C GLY A 458 11.32 8.44 24.54
N TRP A 459 12.39 8.98 23.93
CA TRP A 459 13.56 9.44 24.70
C TRP A 459 13.20 10.55 25.69
N GLY A 460 12.43 11.56 25.26
CA GLY A 460 12.01 12.67 26.11
C GLY A 460 11.23 12.19 27.35
N VAL A 461 10.27 11.28 27.17
CA VAL A 461 9.47 10.70 28.27
C VAL A 461 10.33 9.85 29.20
N LEU A 462 11.17 8.95 28.66
CA LEU A 462 11.98 8.02 29.46
C LEU A 462 13.09 8.72 30.24
N PHE A 463 13.76 9.72 29.66
CA PHE A 463 14.74 10.53 30.39
C PHE A 463 14.09 11.52 31.36
N SER A 464 12.87 12.00 31.10
CA SER A 464 12.10 12.76 32.11
C SER A 464 11.75 11.89 33.31
N LEU A 465 11.38 10.63 33.10
CA LEU A 465 11.14 9.65 34.16
C LEU A 465 12.42 9.40 35.00
N ALA A 466 13.57 9.28 34.33
CA ALA A 466 14.86 9.18 35.00
C ALA A 466 15.18 10.43 35.84
N ALA A 467 14.96 11.63 35.29
CA ALA A 467 15.17 12.90 36.00
C ALA A 467 14.26 13.03 37.23
N MET A 468 12.98 12.62 37.14
CA MET A 468 12.09 12.54 38.29
C MET A 468 12.59 11.57 39.37
N GLY A 469 13.09 10.39 38.97
CA GLY A 469 13.74 9.44 39.88
C GLY A 469 14.95 10.04 40.59
N LEU A 470 15.82 10.72 39.84
CA LEU A 470 17.00 11.41 40.38
C LEU A 470 16.63 12.52 41.38
N VAL A 471 15.62 13.33 41.08
CA VAL A 471 15.12 14.38 41.98
C VAL A 471 14.58 13.76 43.29
N LEU A 472 13.85 12.65 43.23
CA LEU A 472 13.40 11.93 44.43
C LEU A 472 14.56 11.39 45.27
N LEU A 473 15.61 10.86 44.63
CA LEU A 473 16.82 10.40 45.31
C LEU A 473 17.56 11.57 45.99
N ILE A 474 17.69 12.72 45.33
CA ILE A 474 18.29 13.94 45.89
C ILE A 474 17.47 14.45 47.09
N ILE A 475 16.14 14.50 46.98
CA ILE A 475 15.25 14.90 48.09
C ILE A 475 15.40 13.93 49.27
N GLY A 476 15.38 12.62 49.02
CA GLY A 476 15.60 11.60 50.04
C GLY A 476 16.95 11.74 50.74
N LEU A 477 18.01 12.04 49.99
CA LEU A 477 19.35 12.32 50.51
C LEU A 477 19.35 13.56 51.40
N ILE A 478 18.77 14.68 50.95
CA ILE A 478 18.70 15.95 51.70
C ILE A 478 17.94 15.77 53.02
N ILE A 479 16.78 15.09 53.00
CA ILE A 479 15.99 14.80 54.22
C ILE A 479 16.80 13.93 55.18
N THR A 480 17.58 12.97 54.65
CA THR A 480 18.46 12.10 55.46
C THR A 480 19.61 12.89 56.10
N LEU A 481 20.30 13.74 55.35
CA LEU A 481 21.40 14.57 55.85
C LEU A 481 20.92 15.62 56.86
N ARG A 482 19.69 16.13 56.72
CA ARG A 482 19.07 17.08 57.66
C ARG A 482 18.40 16.44 58.88
N HIS A 483 18.53 15.11 59.07
CA HIS A 483 17.82 14.36 60.11
C HIS A 483 16.29 14.56 60.14
N GLY A 484 15.67 14.93 59.01
CA GLY A 484 14.25 15.33 58.91
C GLY A 484 13.23 14.19 59.02
N TRP A 485 13.67 12.97 59.28
CA TRP A 485 12.81 11.78 59.37
C TRP A 485 12.17 11.66 60.76
N VAL A 486 11.04 12.34 60.97
CA VAL A 486 10.34 12.36 62.26
C VAL A 486 9.60 11.05 62.53
N GLN A 487 9.92 10.38 63.65
CA GLN A 487 9.05 9.38 64.27
C GLN A 487 8.05 10.06 65.21
N ASN A 488 6.75 9.93 64.94
CA ASN A 488 5.75 10.06 65.99
C ASN A 488 5.63 8.69 66.67
N MET A 489 6.22 8.54 67.86
CA MET A 489 5.93 7.39 68.71
C MET A 489 4.44 7.39 69.08
N VAL A 490 3.71 6.39 68.59
CA VAL A 490 2.40 6.05 69.17
C VAL A 490 2.68 5.49 70.55
N ARG A 491 2.46 6.30 71.58
CA ARG A 491 2.62 5.89 72.98
C ARG A 491 1.45 4.99 73.33
N THR A 492 1.60 3.68 73.11
CA THR A 492 0.64 2.68 73.58
C THR A 492 0.70 2.63 75.10
N SER A 493 -0.21 3.34 75.77
CA SER A 493 -0.35 3.31 77.22
C SER A 493 -0.69 1.90 77.67
N VAL A 494 0.21 1.27 78.42
CA VAL A 494 0.02 -0.08 78.94
C VAL A 494 -1.00 -0.05 80.07
N LEU A 495 -1.95 -0.99 80.07
CA LEU A 495 -2.85 -1.23 81.20
C LEU A 495 -2.44 -2.56 81.86
N VAL A 496 -1.47 -2.48 82.79
CA VAL A 496 -1.07 -3.63 83.62
C VAL A 496 -2.10 -3.81 84.72
N ILE A 497 -2.94 -4.84 84.61
CA ILE A 497 -3.79 -5.28 85.73
C ILE A 497 -2.97 -6.24 86.57
N ASN A 498 -2.69 -5.86 87.82
CA ASN A 498 -1.92 -6.67 88.76
C ASN A 498 -2.87 -7.32 89.79
N PRO A 499 -3.06 -8.65 89.80
CA PRO A 499 -4.11 -9.30 90.58
C PRO A 499 -3.61 -9.73 91.97
N SER A 500 -3.68 -8.84 92.96
CA SER A 500 -3.40 -9.23 94.37
C SER A 500 -4.06 -8.32 95.40
N THR A 501 -5.32 -8.64 95.78
CA THR A 501 -5.86 -8.68 97.16
C THR A 501 -7.35 -9.10 97.15
N PRO A 502 -7.91 -9.63 98.26
CA PRO A 502 -9.18 -10.37 98.24
C PRO A 502 -10.44 -9.51 98.50
N ASN A 503 -11.59 -10.03 98.04
CA ASN A 503 -12.93 -9.47 98.25
C ASN A 503 -13.33 -9.33 99.74
N PRO A 504 -14.08 -8.28 100.09
CA PRO A 504 -15.20 -8.35 101.04
C PRO A 504 -16.55 -8.45 100.28
N PRO A 505 -17.65 -8.84 100.96
CA PRO A 505 -18.72 -9.62 100.32
C PRO A 505 -19.95 -8.85 99.81
N CYS A 506 -20.73 -9.61 99.03
CA CYS A 506 -22.00 -9.28 98.37
C CYS A 506 -23.00 -8.42 99.15
N ARG A 507 -23.58 -7.43 98.46
CA ARG A 507 -25.02 -7.12 98.51
C ARG A 507 -25.55 -6.71 97.14
N GLU A 508 -26.31 -7.61 96.52
CA GLU A 508 -27.45 -7.29 95.65
C GLU A 508 -28.72 -7.10 96.53
N PRO A 509 -29.89 -6.65 96.01
CA PRO A 509 -30.30 -6.50 94.61
C PRO A 509 -30.93 -5.12 94.27
N ILE A 510 -31.74 -5.08 93.20
CA ILE A 510 -32.51 -3.95 92.64
C ILE A 510 -31.61 -3.04 91.76
N GLY A 511 -31.69 -3.05 90.42
CA GLY A 511 -32.67 -3.65 89.52
C GLY A 511 -33.67 -2.61 89.02
N LEU A 512 -33.34 -1.95 87.91
CA LEU A 512 -34.31 -1.24 87.08
C LEU A 512 -34.17 -1.69 85.63
N VAL A 513 -35.31 -1.99 85.01
CA VAL A 513 -35.42 -2.73 83.75
C VAL A 513 -36.21 -1.90 82.74
N LEU A 514 -35.56 -1.67 81.59
CA LEU A 514 -36.12 -1.43 80.24
C LEU A 514 -36.97 -0.18 79.94
N THR A 515 -37.03 0.05 78.61
CA THR A 515 -37.89 0.97 77.84
C THR A 515 -37.52 2.48 77.91
N GLY A 516 -37.52 3.23 76.81
CA GLY A 516 -37.58 2.82 75.39
C GLY A 516 -38.04 3.93 74.43
N LEU A 517 -37.29 4.12 73.34
CA LEU A 517 -37.73 4.71 72.05
C LEU A 517 -38.27 6.16 72.01
N SER A 518 -38.62 6.58 70.78
CA SER A 518 -39.60 7.65 70.41
C SER A 518 -39.01 9.08 70.20
N VAL A 519 -39.32 9.87 69.15
CA VAL A 519 -39.91 9.71 67.79
C VAL A 519 -39.38 10.89 66.90
N CYS A 520 -39.25 10.82 65.55
CA CYS A 520 -40.17 11.36 64.49
C CYS A 520 -39.33 11.68 63.22
N ASN A 521 -39.76 11.71 61.94
CA ASN A 521 -40.88 11.18 61.10
C ASN A 521 -40.59 11.63 59.61
N CYS A 522 -41.07 11.05 58.48
CA CYS A 522 -41.85 9.82 58.23
C CYS A 522 -41.39 9.01 56.95
N PRO A 523 -41.78 9.28 55.67
CA PRO A 523 -41.99 8.16 54.72
C PRO A 523 -41.18 8.27 53.37
N ASP A 524 -41.17 7.32 52.42
CA ASP A 524 -42.23 6.38 52.00
C ASP A 524 -41.76 5.17 51.13
N PHE A 525 -42.69 4.24 50.86
CA PHE A 525 -42.75 3.18 49.82
C PHE A 525 -42.08 1.78 49.94
N HIS A 526 -42.84 0.77 49.48
CA HIS A 526 -42.67 -0.69 49.62
C HIS A 526 -42.03 -1.41 48.40
N PRO A 527 -41.43 -2.61 48.58
CA PRO A 527 -41.30 -3.65 47.55
C PRO A 527 -42.47 -4.68 47.60
N PRO A 528 -42.89 -5.28 46.46
CA PRO A 528 -44.02 -6.21 46.40
C PRO A 528 -43.68 -7.70 46.68
N SER A 529 -44.73 -8.51 46.75
CA SER A 529 -44.81 -9.84 47.39
C SER A 529 -44.54 -11.09 46.53
N THR A 530 -44.16 -12.17 47.21
CA THR A 530 -44.14 -13.59 46.78
C THR A 530 -45.52 -14.17 46.43
N ARG A 531 -45.62 -15.10 45.45
CA ARG A 531 -46.53 -16.30 45.35
C ARG A 531 -46.01 -17.27 44.23
N LEU A 532 -45.66 -18.54 44.54
CA LEU A 532 -46.42 -19.82 44.37
C LEU A 532 -46.58 -20.30 42.90
N PHE A 533 -46.54 -21.59 42.49
CA PHE A 533 -46.84 -22.88 43.15
C PHE A 533 -46.00 -24.11 42.66
N THR A 534 -45.88 -25.09 43.56
CA THR A 534 -45.61 -26.56 43.49
C THR A 534 -45.62 -27.40 42.18
N LEU A 535 -44.85 -28.50 42.19
CA LEU A 535 -45.40 -29.90 42.12
C LEU A 535 -44.44 -30.96 42.73
N ARG A 536 -44.97 -32.14 43.13
CA ARG A 536 -44.29 -33.25 43.84
C ARG A 536 -44.12 -34.49 42.95
N GLY A 537 -43.12 -35.34 43.22
CA GLY A 537 -43.04 -36.70 42.69
C GLY A 537 -41.95 -37.58 43.35
N THR A 538 -42.30 -38.82 43.72
CA THR A 538 -41.49 -39.84 44.42
C THR A 538 -41.91 -41.20 43.85
N THR A 539 -41.14 -42.29 43.73
CA THR A 539 -39.83 -42.77 44.28
C THR A 539 -39.47 -44.04 43.45
N PRO A 540 -38.54 -44.97 43.81
CA PRO A 540 -37.26 -44.94 44.57
C PRO A 540 -36.07 -45.64 43.82
N GLY A 541 -34.84 -45.52 44.34
CA GLY A 541 -33.76 -46.51 44.08
C GLY A 541 -32.35 -45.94 43.80
N GLY A 542 -31.35 -46.36 44.59
CA GLY A 542 -29.91 -46.09 44.36
C GLY A 542 -29.13 -45.66 45.60
N GLN A 543 -28.07 -46.40 45.95
CA GLN A 543 -27.16 -46.18 47.09
C GLN A 543 -26.28 -44.89 46.93
N ILE A 544 -26.02 -44.06 47.95
CA ILE A 544 -25.14 -44.19 49.14
C ILE A 544 -23.62 -44.29 48.85
N ARG A 545 -22.88 -43.18 49.03
CA ARG A 545 -21.57 -42.95 49.72
C ARG A 545 -21.00 -41.56 49.31
N ILE A 546 -20.61 -40.60 50.19
CA ILE A 546 -19.59 -40.58 51.27
C ILE A 546 -18.19 -40.92 50.69
N GLU A 547 -17.14 -40.10 50.67
CA GLU A 547 -16.65 -39.07 51.62
C GLU A 547 -15.53 -38.20 51.00
N LYS A 548 -15.44 -36.89 51.29
CA LYS A 548 -14.31 -36.26 52.03
C LYS A 548 -14.33 -34.71 52.00
N VAL A 549 -13.78 -34.15 53.08
CA VAL A 549 -13.65 -32.72 53.42
C VAL A 549 -12.15 -32.38 53.57
N SER A 550 -11.81 -31.08 53.64
CA SER A 550 -10.56 -30.50 54.21
C SER A 550 -9.44 -30.14 53.21
N LEU A 551 -8.74 -28.98 53.27
CA LEU A 551 -8.85 -27.70 54.02
C LEU A 551 -7.88 -26.65 53.39
N ILE A 552 -8.16 -25.34 53.60
CA ILE A 552 -7.19 -24.18 53.66
C ILE A 552 -6.38 -23.82 52.39
N GLY A 553 -6.25 -22.54 51.96
CA GLY A 553 -6.87 -21.28 52.43
C GLY A 553 -6.13 -20.00 51.97
N ILE A 554 -6.62 -18.82 52.40
CA ILE A 554 -5.91 -17.51 52.55
C ILE A 554 -5.41 -16.86 51.22
N HIS A 555 -6.03 -15.85 50.59
CA HIS A 555 -6.41 -14.44 50.93
C HIS A 555 -5.50 -13.37 50.28
N HIS A 556 -6.15 -12.37 49.67
CA HIS A 556 -5.72 -10.96 49.40
C HIS A 556 -4.34 -10.63 48.81
N VAL A 557 -4.37 -9.95 47.65
CA VAL A 557 -3.89 -8.55 47.54
C VAL A 557 -4.95 -7.73 46.78
N SER A 558 -5.09 -6.45 47.14
CA SER A 558 -6.20 -5.57 46.74
C SER A 558 -5.78 -4.46 45.77
N THR A 559 -6.73 -4.06 44.94
CA THR A 559 -7.09 -2.69 44.57
C THR A 559 -6.16 -1.54 45.01
N LEU A 560 -5.59 -0.80 44.04
CA LEU A 560 -5.43 0.67 44.07
C LEU A 560 -4.77 1.20 42.78
N TYR A 561 -5.53 1.87 41.92
CA TYR A 561 -5.35 3.28 41.54
C TYR A 561 -6.53 3.75 40.68
N CYS A 562 -6.99 4.97 40.92
CA CYS A 562 -8.14 5.57 40.24
C CYS A 562 -7.88 7.06 40.00
N ALA A 563 -8.66 7.66 39.11
CA ALA A 563 -8.88 9.10 38.96
C ALA A 563 -7.75 9.97 38.37
N SER A 564 -7.65 9.96 37.03
CA SER A 564 -7.56 11.20 36.23
C SER A 564 -8.14 10.94 34.83
N LEU A 565 -8.74 11.96 34.21
CA LEU A 565 -9.54 11.91 32.96
C LEU A 565 -10.86 11.10 33.00
N HIS A 566 -11.88 11.64 33.68
CA HIS A 566 -13.26 11.55 33.17
C HIS A 566 -14.10 12.76 33.63
N CYS A 567 -13.75 13.94 33.11
CA CYS A 567 -14.46 15.18 33.39
C CYS A 567 -14.36 16.13 32.19
N LEU A 568 -14.94 15.72 31.05
CA LEU A 568 -15.25 16.55 29.86
C LEU A 568 -15.93 15.71 28.76
N TYR A 569 -17.12 15.16 29.04
CA TYR A 569 -18.20 14.85 28.08
C TYR A 569 -19.43 14.40 28.88
N TRP A 570 -20.63 14.44 28.30
CA TRP A 570 -21.93 14.17 28.97
C TRP A 570 -22.44 15.24 29.97
N LYS A 571 -22.48 16.51 29.52
CA LYS A 571 -23.48 17.47 30.01
C LYS A 571 -24.04 18.35 28.87
N ARG A 572 -24.67 17.71 27.87
CA ARG A 572 -25.49 18.37 26.84
C ARG A 572 -26.40 17.36 26.08
N VAL A 573 -27.45 16.86 26.73
CA VAL A 573 -28.72 16.39 26.17
C VAL A 573 -29.74 16.43 27.33
N GLN A 574 -31.01 16.73 27.06
CA GLN A 574 -32.12 16.93 28.01
C GLN A 574 -32.14 18.26 28.78
N GLU A 575 -32.36 19.34 28.02
CA GLU A 575 -33.10 20.51 28.51
C GLU A 575 -33.86 21.13 27.33
N GLU A 576 -34.80 20.36 26.76
CA GLU A 576 -35.66 20.77 25.63
C GLU A 576 -37.04 20.12 25.78
N GLU A 577 -37.73 20.44 26.88
CA GLU A 577 -39.16 20.15 27.06
C GLU A 577 -39.84 21.16 28.01
N ARG A 578 -39.80 22.45 27.63
CA ARG A 578 -40.84 23.44 27.96
C ARG A 578 -40.80 24.66 27.05
#